data_AF-A0A2A4GXE4-F1
#
_entry.id   AF-A0A2A4GXE4-F1
#
_cell.length_a   1.000
_cell.length_b   1.000
_cell.length_c   1.000
_cell.angle_alpha   90.00
_cell.angle_beta   90.00
_cell.angle_gamma   90.00
#
_symmetry.space_group_name_H-M   'P 1'
#
loop_
_entity.id
_entity.type
_entity.pdbx_description
1 polymer ?
#
loop_
_entity_poly.entity_id
_entity_poly.type
_entity_poly.pdbx_seq_one_letter_code
_entity_poly.pdbx_strand_id
1 'polypeptide(L)'
;MHPLPQKFEESLMKNIVPGKRIYPGSYNRRFDVSTRDMVDIMDKLNKRDIVKLRFQVRVNDETRDRVYKLKDLPTIYYDEENDQEIKLNSENYVPVYEVAKCQIKN
;
A
#
# COMPACT_ATOMS: atom_id res chain seq x y z
N MET A 1 17.76 13.52 2.55
CA MET A 1 17.29 12.12 2.43
C MET A 1 18.38 11.27 3.07
N HIS A 2 18.07 10.54 4.13
CA HIS A 2 19.04 9.62 4.74
C HIS A 2 19.28 8.44 3.78
N PRO A 3 20.48 7.85 3.75
CA PRO A 3 20.73 6.66 2.94
C PRO A 3 19.80 5.53 3.40
N LEU A 4 19.06 4.95 2.45
CA LEU A 4 18.17 3.82 2.74
C LEU A 4 19.01 2.58 3.07
N PRO A 5 18.53 1.70 3.96
CA PRO A 5 19.21 0.44 4.21
C PRO A 5 19.28 -0.39 2.92
N GLN A 6 20.45 -0.93 2.56
CA GLN A 6 20.61 -1.78 1.38
C GLN A 6 19.58 -2.94 1.33
N LYS A 7 19.29 -3.54 2.49
CA LYS A 7 18.29 -4.60 2.64
C LYS A 7 16.86 -4.16 2.29
N PHE A 8 16.53 -2.88 2.45
CA PHE A 8 15.24 -2.33 2.03
C PHE A 8 15.14 -2.36 0.50
N GLU A 9 16.14 -1.84 -0.20
CA GLU A 9 16.13 -1.76 -1.66
C GLU A 9 16.06 -3.15 -2.29
N GLU A 10 16.89 -4.08 -1.82
CA GLU A 10 16.87 -5.48 -2.28
C GLU A 10 15.50 -6.14 -2.06
N SER A 11 14.88 -5.91 -0.89
CA SER A 11 13.55 -6.44 -0.57
C SER A 11 12.45 -5.79 -1.40
N LEU A 12 12.57 -4.49 -1.72
CA LEU A 12 11.62 -3.80 -2.56
C LEU A 12 11.70 -4.33 -4.00
N MET A 13 12.90 -4.40 -4.56
CA MET A 13 13.13 -4.88 -5.93
C MET A 13 12.63 -6.33 -6.12
N LYS A 14 12.84 -7.22 -5.15
CA LYS A 14 12.31 -8.60 -5.17
C LYS A 14 10.77 -8.68 -5.18
N ASN A 15 10.09 -7.62 -4.73
CA ASN A 15 8.63 -7.58 -4.64
C ASN A 15 7.96 -6.69 -5.70
N ILE A 16 8.74 -6.03 -6.57
CA ILE A 16 8.23 -5.42 -7.80
C ILE A 16 7.94 -6.54 -8.81
N VAL A 17 6.85 -7.26 -8.59
CA VAL A 17 6.34 -8.32 -9.45
C VAL A 17 4.86 -8.00 -9.77
N PRO A 18 4.44 -7.95 -11.04
CA PRO A 18 3.07 -7.63 -11.43
C PRO A 18 2.01 -8.39 -10.62
N GLY A 19 0.97 -7.68 -10.20
CA GLY A 19 -0.11 -8.22 -9.37
C GLY A 19 0.24 -8.37 -7.89
N LYS A 20 1.51 -8.26 -7.48
CA LYS A 20 1.85 -8.17 -6.05
C LYS A 20 1.46 -6.83 -5.47
N ARG A 21 1.22 -6.84 -4.17
CA ARG A 21 0.94 -5.66 -3.35
C ARG A 21 2.13 -5.34 -2.46
N ILE A 22 2.49 -4.08 -2.41
CA ILE A 22 3.48 -3.52 -1.50
C ILE A 22 2.71 -2.78 -0.40
N TYR A 23 3.00 -3.15 0.84
CA TYR A 23 2.38 -2.60 2.05
C TYR A 23 3.39 -1.68 2.75
N PRO A 24 3.26 -0.35 2.64
CA PRO A 24 4.20 0.61 3.22
C PRO A 24 4.50 0.36 4.71
N GLY A 25 3.47 0.16 5.52
CA GLY A 25 3.63 -0.09 6.96
C GLY A 25 4.45 -1.33 7.30
N SER A 26 4.47 -2.35 6.42
CA SER A 26 5.31 -3.54 6.61
C SER A 26 6.78 -3.26 6.33
N TYR A 27 7.08 -2.44 5.31
CA TYR A 27 8.45 -2.03 5.01
C TYR A 27 8.98 -1.05 6.06
N ASN A 28 8.19 -0.06 6.46
CA ASN A 28 8.57 0.91 7.49
C ASN A 28 8.99 0.21 8.78
N ARG A 29 8.17 -0.73 9.28
CA ARG A 29 8.48 -1.50 10.49
C ARG A 29 9.70 -2.41 10.33
N ARG A 30 9.83 -3.08 9.18
CA ARG A 30 10.89 -4.07 8.96
C ARG A 30 12.27 -3.46 8.76
N PHE A 31 12.33 -2.28 8.14
CA PHE A 31 13.58 -1.65 7.71
C PHE A 31 13.84 -0.30 8.37
N ASP A 32 13.03 0.10 9.35
CA ASP A 32 13.13 1.39 10.03
C ASP A 32 13.12 2.58 9.04
N VAL A 33 12.24 2.50 8.03
CA VAL A 33 12.08 3.55 7.02
C VAL A 33 10.94 4.47 7.44
N SER A 34 11.21 5.78 7.39
CA SER A 34 10.20 6.78 7.73
C SER A 34 9.02 6.73 6.75
N THR A 35 7.81 7.03 7.24
CA THR A 35 6.63 7.12 6.38
C THR A 35 6.83 8.10 5.24
N ARG A 36 7.53 9.21 5.49
CA ARG A 36 7.85 10.21 4.46
C ARG A 36 8.72 9.64 3.35
N ASP A 37 9.83 8.98 3.69
CA ASP A 37 10.73 8.40 2.70
C ASP A 37 10.02 7.31 1.89
N MET A 38 9.20 6.48 2.55
CA MET A 38 8.41 5.45 1.86
C MET A 38 7.40 6.07 0.88
N VAL A 39 6.71 7.14 1.27
CA VAL A 39 5.80 7.87 0.37
C VAL A 39 6.57 8.45 -0.82
N ASP A 40 7.72 9.08 -0.60
CA ASP A 40 8.55 9.65 -1.67
C ASP A 40 9.03 8.57 -2.66
N ILE A 41 9.40 7.39 -2.17
CA ILE A 41 9.81 6.25 -3.01
C ILE A 41 8.63 5.73 -3.83
N MET A 42 7.48 5.50 -3.18
CA MET A 42 6.29 4.98 -3.86
C MET A 42 5.72 5.98 -4.87
N ASP A 43 5.78 7.28 -4.61
CA ASP A 43 5.39 8.33 -5.55
C ASP A 43 6.28 8.30 -6.81
N LYS A 44 7.61 8.18 -6.64
CA LYS A 44 8.54 8.01 -7.77
C LYS A 44 8.22 6.78 -8.62
N LEU A 45 7.91 5.64 -7.98
CA LEU A 45 7.54 4.41 -8.69
C LEU A 45 6.17 4.54 -9.39
N ASN A 46 5.21 5.22 -8.75
CA ASN A 46 3.88 5.44 -9.30
C ASN A 46 3.92 6.36 -10.54
N LYS A 47 4.73 7.43 -10.50
CA LYS A 47 4.99 8.32 -11.65
C LYS A 47 5.63 7.61 -12.85
N ARG A 48 6.30 6.48 -12.62
CA ARG A 48 6.90 5.62 -13.65
C ARG A 48 5.97 4.48 -14.10
N ASP A 49 4.71 4.47 -13.65
CA ASP A 49 3.75 3.40 -13.89
C ASP A 49 4.18 2.00 -13.41
N ILE A 50 5.14 1.93 -12.49
CA ILE A 50 5.63 0.65 -11.94
C ILE A 50 4.62 0.13 -10.92
N VAL A 51 4.15 1.02 -10.05
CA VAL A 51 3.10 0.73 -9.06
C VAL A 51 1.90 1.64 -9.28
N LYS A 52 0.77 1.27 -8.67
CA LYS A 52 -0.46 2.06 -8.64
C LYS A 52 -0.97 2.15 -7.22
N LEU A 53 -1.25 3.37 -6.77
CA LEU A 53 -1.86 3.59 -5.46
C LEU A 53 -3.27 2.98 -5.41
N ARG A 54 -3.53 2.29 -4.30
CA ARG A 54 -4.78 1.64 -3.92
C ARG A 54 -4.99 1.85 -2.42
N PHE A 55 -6.17 1.53 -1.94
CA PHE A 55 -6.54 1.68 -0.54
C PHE A 55 -7.23 0.43 -0.03
N GLN A 56 -6.81 -0.05 1.13
CA GLN A 56 -7.51 -1.08 1.89
C GLN A 56 -8.36 -0.45 2.97
N VAL A 57 -9.53 -1.04 3.19
CA VAL A 57 -10.36 -0.72 4.35
C VAL A 57 -9.72 -1.34 5.58
N ARG A 58 -9.64 -0.57 6.65
CA ARG A 58 -9.27 -0.99 8.00
C ARG A 58 -10.39 -0.61 8.96
N VAL A 59 -10.91 -1.62 9.63
CA VAL A 59 -11.99 -1.53 10.61
C VAL A 59 -11.59 -2.39 11.79
N ASN A 60 -11.80 -1.92 13.02
CA ASN A 60 -11.46 -2.66 14.25
C ASN A 60 -10.02 -3.20 14.24
N ASP A 61 -9.07 -2.37 13.79
CA ASP A 61 -7.65 -2.69 13.62
C ASP A 61 -7.30 -3.80 12.61
N GLU A 62 -8.30 -4.35 11.90
CA GLU A 62 -8.10 -5.37 10.88
C GLU A 62 -8.17 -4.78 9.46
N THR A 63 -7.19 -5.11 8.64
CA THR A 63 -7.20 -4.75 7.21
C THR A 63 -7.97 -5.79 6.41
N ARG A 64 -8.93 -5.32 5.60
CA ARG A 64 -9.74 -6.17 4.72
C ARG A 64 -9.01 -6.43 3.39
N ASP A 65 -9.28 -7.57 2.76
CA ASP A 65 -8.56 -8.03 1.57
C ASP A 65 -8.80 -7.19 0.31
N ARG A 66 -10.00 -6.60 0.21
CA ARG A 66 -10.40 -5.79 -0.94
C ARG A 66 -9.61 -4.49 -0.99
N VAL A 67 -9.19 -4.13 -2.20
CA VAL A 67 -8.46 -2.90 -2.50
C VAL A 67 -9.26 -2.04 -3.46
N TYR A 68 -9.24 -0.73 -3.24
CA TYR A 68 -10.03 0.24 -4.00
C TYR A 68 -9.11 1.29 -4.64
N LYS A 69 -9.55 1.86 -5.77
CA LYS A 69 -8.99 3.11 -6.29
C LYS A 69 -9.58 4.27 -5.49
N LEU A 70 -8.92 5.42 -5.47
CA LEU A 70 -9.39 6.61 -4.74
C LEU A 70 -10.83 7.00 -5.11
N LYS A 71 -11.17 6.96 -6.40
CA LYS A 71 -12.51 7.31 -6.90
C LYS A 71 -13.58 6.27 -6.61
N ASP A 72 -13.17 5.06 -6.24
CA ASP A 72 -14.05 3.90 -6.03
C ASP A 72 -14.08 3.53 -4.53
N LEU A 73 -13.67 4.45 -3.63
CA LEU A 73 -13.69 4.20 -2.20
C LEU A 73 -15.14 4.11 -1.70
N PRO A 74 -15.52 3.04 -0.99
CA PRO A 74 -16.84 2.94 -0.41
C PRO A 74 -17.07 3.98 0.70
N THR A 75 -18.30 4.42 0.91
CA THR A 75 -18.63 5.26 2.08
C THR A 75 -19.15 4.43 3.24
N ILE A 76 -19.54 3.18 2.97
CA ILE A 76 -20.13 2.23 3.92
C ILE A 76 -19.47 0.88 3.71
N TYR A 77 -19.10 0.22 4.81
CA TYR A 77 -18.65 -1.17 4.84
C TYR A 77 -19.61 -1.97 5.72
N TYR A 78 -20.07 -3.11 5.23
CA TYR A 78 -20.86 -4.03 6.02
C TYR A 78 -19.93 -5.06 6.67
N ASP A 79 -19.95 -5.11 8.00
CA ASP A 79 -19.16 -6.01 8.81
C ASP A 79 -19.98 -7.27 9.12
N GLU A 80 -19.80 -8.30 8.30
CA GLU A 80 -20.58 -9.54 8.37
C GLU A 80 -20.43 -10.26 9.72
N GLU A 81 -19.28 -10.12 10.38
CA GLU A 81 -19.03 -10.76 11.69
C GLU A 81 -19.92 -10.19 12.80
N ASN A 82 -20.19 -8.88 12.75
CA ASN A 82 -20.91 -8.15 13.78
C ASN A 82 -22.31 -7.70 13.32
N ASP A 83 -22.73 -8.08 12.12
CA ASP A 83 -23.99 -7.68 11.48
C ASP A 83 -24.27 -6.18 11.56
N GLN A 84 -23.29 -5.36 11.14
CA GLN A 84 -23.39 -3.90 11.25
C GLN A 84 -22.85 -3.16 10.02
N GLU A 85 -23.48 -2.03 9.71
CA GLU A 85 -22.97 -1.06 8.75
C GLU A 85 -22.04 -0.06 9.43
N ILE A 86 -20.85 0.11 8.86
CA ILE A 86 -19.83 1.00 9.36
C ILE A 86 -19.62 2.11 8.33
N LYS A 87 -19.86 3.35 8.76
CA LYS A 87 -19.57 4.52 7.95
C LYS A 87 -18.07 4.74 7.89
N LEU A 88 -17.51 4.72 6.69
CA LEU A 88 -16.08 4.89 6.47
C LEU A 88 -15.71 6.36 6.30
N ASN A 89 -14.57 6.73 6.87
CA ASN A 89 -13.90 8.01 6.65
C ASN A 89 -12.44 7.78 6.24
N SER A 90 -11.66 8.85 6.10
CA SER A 90 -10.25 8.77 5.67
C SER A 90 -9.35 7.92 6.56
N GLU A 91 -9.65 7.80 7.86
CA GLU A 91 -8.84 7.04 8.83
C GLU A 91 -9.02 5.54 8.70
N ASN A 92 -10.13 5.12 8.08
CA ASN A 92 -10.39 3.72 7.74
C ASN A 92 -9.62 3.26 6.50
N TYR A 93 -8.87 4.13 5.83
CA TYR A 93 -8.17 3.79 4.60
C TYR A 93 -6.66 3.75 4.79
N VAL A 94 -6.08 2.59 4.49
CA VAL A 94 -4.63 2.39 4.51
C VAL A 94 -4.11 2.34 3.07
N PRO A 95 -3.10 3.15 2.71
CA PRO A 95 -2.53 3.13 1.38
C PRO A 95 -1.76 1.83 1.14
N VAL A 96 -1.99 1.22 -0.02
CA VAL A 96 -1.24 0.07 -0.53
C VAL A 96 -0.90 0.30 -2.00
N TYR A 97 0.15 -0.33 -2.49
CA TYR A 97 0.63 -0.12 -3.86
C TYR A 97 0.59 -1.44 -4.62
N GLU A 98 -0.19 -1.49 -5.69
CA GLU A 98 -0.29 -2.64 -6.59
C GLU A 98 0.76 -2.50 -7.70
N VAL A 99 1.58 -3.52 -7.93
CA VAL A 99 2.60 -3.49 -8.99
C VAL A 99 1.92 -3.71 -10.34
N ALA A 100 1.98 -2.69 -11.21
CA ALA A 100 1.34 -2.69 -12.52
C ALA A 100 2.26 -3.18 -13.65
N LYS A 101 3.56 -2.92 -13.55
CA LYS A 101 4.56 -3.33 -14.55
C LYS A 101 5.78 -3.93 -13.86
N CYS A 102 6.28 -5.03 -14.40
CA CYS A 102 7.62 -5.53 -14.08
C CYS A 102 8.60 -4.74 -14.94
N GLN A 103 9.51 -3.98 -14.33
CA GLN A 103 10.73 -3.60 -15.04
C GLN A 103 11.81 -4.62 -14.69
N ILE A 104 12.00 -5.58 -15.58
CA ILE A 104 13.34 -6.11 -15.81
C ILE A 104 13.57 -6.00 -17.32
N LYS A 105 14.18 -4.90 -17.74
CA LYS A 105 15.09 -4.98 -18.88
C LYS A 105 16.47 -4.72 -18.31
N ASN A 106 17.26 -5.79 -18.28
CA ASN A 106 18.70 -5.74 -18.11
C ASN A 106 19.32 -4.78 -19.14
#